data_AF-A0A1M5WH37-F1
#
_entry.id   AF-A0A1M5WH37-F1
#
_cell.length_a   1.000
_cell.length_b   1.000
_cell.length_c   1.000
_cell.angle_alpha   90.00
_cell.angle_beta   90.00
_cell.angle_gamma   90.00
#
_symmetry.space_group_name_H-M   'P 1'
#
loop_
_entity.id
_entity.type
_entity.pdbx_description
1 polymer ?
#
loop_
_entity_poly.entity_id
_entity_poly.type
_entity_poly.pdbx_seq_one_letter_code
_entity_poly.pdbx_strand_id
1 'polypeptide(L)'
;MAVNFKKSYRFAVFSSLMITVALTLFVSVFFYMTASIDWVFTILFALVCFALSFLLIQVRVERFIYNRVKQIYDDVTLLDVTSLRRGQITTDMSSLTKEVERFAASKKLEIESLKIREEYRKEFMGNVAHELKTPLFTAQGYILTLLDGAMKDKSVRKKYLKRAGASIERLVYLVNDLDMIAKLEVGDLNIRYEYFDMVELVNDTFELLEMEAAKKNITLTTDMDYDYPIMVNADRERIQQLLTNLIVNSVKYGKQDGTTEISIENLIQNKVIVRVTDNGEGISSEHIPRLFERFYRVDKSGSRREGGSGLGLSIVKHIIEAHDEKIYVESDFGVGSEFSFTLEKAEELPEAPLVKSDLVK
;
A
#
# COMPACT_ATOMS: atom_id res chain seq x y z
N MET A 1 -26.75 14.69 20.62
CA MET A 1 -27.30 13.42 21.14
C MET A 1 -28.03 13.69 22.46
N ALA A 2 -29.26 14.21 22.40
CA ALA A 2 -30.07 14.62 23.58
C ALA A 2 -30.90 13.46 24.15
N VAL A 3 -30.43 12.23 24.00
CA VAL A 3 -31.21 11.01 24.21
C VAL A 3 -30.58 10.23 25.36
N ASN A 4 -30.69 10.74 26.59
CA ASN A 4 -30.79 9.93 27.82
C ASN A 4 -30.91 10.72 29.12
N PHE A 5 -30.62 12.03 29.12
CA PHE A 5 -30.88 12.89 30.30
C PHE A 5 -32.34 12.79 30.75
N LYS A 6 -33.30 12.84 29.81
CA LYS A 6 -34.72 12.67 30.14
C LYS A 6 -35.07 11.31 30.79
N LYS A 7 -34.33 10.23 30.50
CA LYS A 7 -34.62 8.90 31.09
C LYS A 7 -34.09 8.78 32.52
N SER A 8 -32.88 9.29 32.79
CA SER A 8 -32.31 9.34 34.14
C SER A 8 -33.19 10.16 35.09
N TYR A 9 -33.61 11.36 34.64
CA TYR A 9 -34.53 12.21 35.40
C TYR A 9 -35.89 11.55 35.62
N ARG A 10 -36.46 10.87 34.62
CA ARG A 10 -37.74 10.15 34.77
C ARG A 10 -37.64 9.00 35.78
N PHE A 11 -36.52 8.26 35.78
CA PHE A 11 -36.27 7.22 36.76
C PHE A 11 -36.13 7.81 38.17
N ALA A 12 -35.33 8.87 38.34
CA ALA A 12 -35.14 9.54 39.61
C ALA A 12 -36.46 10.10 40.17
N VAL A 13 -37.30 10.74 39.34
CA VAL A 13 -38.63 11.24 39.72
C VAL A 13 -39.57 10.10 40.15
N PHE A 14 -39.62 9.00 39.40
CA PHE A 14 -40.50 7.89 39.73
C PHE A 14 -40.10 7.23 41.06
N SER A 15 -38.80 6.97 41.25
CA SER A 15 -38.26 6.39 42.48
C SER A 15 -38.41 7.33 43.69
N SER A 16 -38.11 8.62 43.54
CA SER A 16 -38.30 9.60 44.62
C SER A 16 -39.76 9.76 45.00
N LEU A 17 -40.68 9.71 44.03
CA LEU A 17 -42.13 9.75 44.28
C LEU A 17 -42.60 8.51 45.07
N MET A 18 -42.19 7.30 44.69
CA MET A 18 -42.54 6.08 45.43
C MET A 18 -42.03 6.13 46.89
N ILE A 19 -40.80 6.60 47.10
CA ILE A 19 -40.22 6.76 48.45
C ILE A 19 -41.01 7.80 49.25
N THR A 20 -41.34 8.93 48.62
CA THR A 20 -42.08 10.02 49.28
C THR A 20 -43.49 9.56 49.68
N VAL A 21 -44.21 8.86 48.81
CA VAL A 21 -45.55 8.33 49.12
C VAL A 21 -45.49 7.35 50.29
N ALA A 22 -44.52 6.42 50.29
CA ALA A 22 -44.37 5.45 51.38
C ALA A 22 -44.07 6.12 52.73
N LEU A 23 -43.13 7.07 52.76
CA LEU A 23 -42.77 7.80 53.98
C LEU A 23 -43.89 8.71 54.48
N THR A 24 -44.57 9.41 53.57
CA THR A 24 -45.69 10.30 53.93
C THR A 24 -46.86 9.49 54.48
N LEU A 25 -47.17 8.34 53.90
CA LEU A 25 -48.21 7.44 54.40
C LEU A 25 -47.88 6.91 55.80
N PHE A 26 -46.62 6.52 56.03
CA PHE A 26 -46.15 6.09 57.35
C PHE A 26 -46.31 7.19 58.41
N VAL A 27 -45.86 8.41 58.10
CA VAL A 27 -45.99 9.58 58.99
C VAL A 27 -47.45 9.96 59.23
N SER A 28 -48.29 9.86 58.21
CA SER A 28 -49.74 10.13 58.31
C SER A 28 -50.44 9.15 59.25
N VAL A 29 -50.11 7.85 59.17
CA VAL A 29 -50.65 6.82 60.06
C VAL A 29 -50.19 7.05 61.51
N PHE A 30 -48.94 7.45 61.71
CA PHE A 30 -48.42 7.79 63.04
C PHE A 30 -49.14 8.97 63.68
N PHE A 31 -49.36 10.06 62.94
CA PHE A 31 -50.12 11.22 63.43
C PHE A 31 -51.59 10.90 63.70
N TYR A 32 -52.19 10.01 62.90
CA TYR A 32 -53.55 9.52 63.15
C TYR A 32 -53.65 8.78 64.49
N MET A 33 -52.67 7.92 64.83
CA MET A 33 -52.64 7.21 66.12
C MET A 33 -52.45 8.13 67.33
N THR A 34 -51.83 9.30 67.14
CA THR A 34 -51.48 10.24 68.23
C THR A 34 -52.53 11.36 68.41
N ALA A 35 -53.62 11.34 67.62
CA ALA A 35 -54.72 12.32 67.63
C ALA A 35 -54.32 13.80 67.44
N SER A 36 -53.14 14.05 66.84
CA SER A 36 -52.57 15.39 66.61
C SER A 36 -52.28 15.59 65.12
N ILE A 37 -53.33 15.72 64.30
CA ILE A 37 -53.18 15.85 62.84
C ILE A 37 -52.86 17.30 62.48
N ASP A 38 -51.64 17.52 61.99
CA ASP A 38 -51.22 18.76 61.35
C ASP A 38 -51.00 18.53 59.84
N TRP A 39 -51.93 19.02 59.04
CA TRP A 39 -51.88 18.92 57.57
C TRP A 39 -50.75 19.74 56.95
N VAL A 40 -50.39 20.87 57.56
CA VAL A 40 -49.31 21.75 57.07
C VAL A 40 -47.99 21.04 57.22
N PHE A 41 -47.76 20.43 58.39
CA PHE A 41 -46.55 19.65 58.64
C PHE A 41 -46.41 18.46 57.68
N THR A 42 -47.49 17.73 57.44
CA THR A 42 -47.48 16.53 56.57
C THR A 42 -47.15 16.88 55.11
N ILE A 43 -47.71 17.97 54.58
CA ILE A 43 -47.43 18.44 53.22
C ILE A 43 -45.98 18.94 53.11
N LEU A 44 -45.52 19.71 54.09
CA LEU A 44 -44.14 20.21 54.13
C LEU A 44 -43.13 19.05 54.18
N PHE A 45 -43.40 18.04 55.00
CA PHE A 45 -42.59 16.83 55.11
C PHE A 45 -42.49 16.09 53.77
N ALA A 46 -43.62 15.89 53.07
CA ALA A 46 -43.65 15.24 51.76
C ALA A 46 -42.79 15.99 50.73
N LEU A 47 -42.87 17.33 50.67
CA LEU A 47 -42.10 18.15 49.75
C LEU A 47 -40.58 18.06 50.03
N VAL A 48 -40.19 18.14 51.30
CA VAL A 48 -38.77 18.05 51.70
C VAL A 48 -38.22 16.65 51.42
N CYS A 49 -38.97 15.59 51.75
CA CYS A 49 -38.59 14.21 51.46
C CYS A 49 -38.44 13.96 49.95
N PHE A 50 -39.35 14.50 49.13
CA PHE A 50 -39.25 14.39 47.68
C PHE A 50 -37.98 15.08 47.16
N ALA A 51 -37.73 16.32 47.58
CA ALA A 51 -36.56 17.08 47.14
C ALA A 51 -35.24 16.38 47.51
N LEU A 52 -35.12 15.89 48.74
CA LEU A 52 -33.92 15.20 49.21
C LEU A 52 -33.71 13.86 48.50
N SER A 53 -34.76 13.04 48.39
CA SER A 53 -34.66 11.72 47.74
C SER A 53 -34.36 11.86 46.24
N PHE A 54 -34.99 12.81 45.57
CA PHE A 54 -34.73 13.12 44.17
C PHE A 54 -33.27 13.53 43.94
N LEU A 55 -32.74 14.46 44.74
CA LEU A 55 -31.36 14.94 44.63
C LEU A 55 -30.35 13.81 44.87
N LEU A 56 -30.55 12.98 45.89
CA LEU A 56 -29.66 11.86 46.20
C LEU A 56 -29.63 10.81 45.08
N ILE A 57 -30.81 10.43 44.56
CA ILE A 57 -30.91 9.43 43.50
C ILE A 57 -30.30 9.97 42.21
N GLN A 58 -30.56 11.22 41.86
CA GLN A 58 -30.00 11.83 40.66
C GLN A 58 -28.46 11.84 40.70
N VAL A 59 -27.86 12.31 41.80
CA VAL A 59 -26.40 12.33 41.97
C VAL A 59 -25.81 10.92 41.91
N ARG A 60 -26.49 9.92 42.50
CA ARG A 60 -26.04 8.53 42.47
C ARG A 60 -26.09 7.93 41.06
N VAL A 61 -27.16 8.16 40.32
CA VAL A 61 -27.32 7.64 38.95
C VAL A 61 -26.32 8.28 38.00
N GLU A 62 -26.11 9.60 38.08
CA GLU A 62 -25.10 10.30 37.29
C GLU A 62 -23.70 9.77 37.58
N ARG A 63 -23.33 9.61 38.87
CA ARG A 63 -22.03 9.06 39.26
C ARG A 63 -21.87 7.60 38.82
N PHE A 64 -22.92 6.79 38.88
CA PHE A 64 -22.90 5.40 38.42
C PHE A 64 -22.67 5.31 36.90
N ILE A 65 -23.41 6.09 36.11
CA ILE A 65 -23.24 6.12 34.65
C ILE A 65 -21.84 6.61 34.28
N TYR A 66 -21.37 7.69 34.92
CA TYR A 66 -20.01 8.21 34.70
C TYR A 66 -18.95 7.14 34.96
N ASN A 67 -19.01 6.47 36.13
CA ASN A 67 -18.05 5.42 36.47
C ASN A 67 -18.10 4.24 35.49
N ARG A 68 -19.29 3.85 35.04
CA ARG A 68 -19.46 2.74 34.10
C ARG A 68 -18.90 3.07 32.71
N VAL A 69 -19.12 4.30 32.23
CA VAL A 69 -18.58 4.77 30.95
C VAL A 69 -17.06 4.95 31.04
N LYS A 70 -16.55 5.49 32.15
CA LYS A 70 -15.12 5.60 32.41
C LYS A 70 -14.44 4.24 32.40
N GLN A 71 -15.04 3.21 33.00
CA GLN A 71 -14.50 1.84 32.94
C GLN A 71 -14.42 1.31 31.50
N ILE A 72 -15.46 1.50 30.69
CA ILE A 72 -15.43 1.08 29.28
C ILE A 72 -14.33 1.83 28.52
N TYR A 73 -14.13 3.12 28.80
CA TYR A 73 -13.04 3.90 28.22
C TYR A 73 -11.66 3.39 28.67
N ASP A 74 -11.47 3.15 29.96
CA ASP A 74 -10.23 2.64 30.53
C ASP A 74 -9.91 1.23 29.97
N ASP A 75 -10.92 0.36 29.82
CA ASP A 75 -10.78 -0.98 29.23
C ASP A 75 -10.44 -0.94 27.74
N VAL A 76 -10.97 0.04 26.99
CA VAL A 76 -10.68 0.23 25.55
C VAL A 76 -9.32 0.90 25.33
N THR A 77 -8.89 1.77 26.25
CA THR A 77 -7.58 2.45 26.20
C THR A 77 -6.43 1.61 26.78
N LEU A 78 -6.74 0.58 27.57
CA LEU A 78 -5.77 -0.43 28.03
C LEU A 78 -5.14 -1.25 26.89
N LEU A 79 -5.68 -1.18 25.67
CA LEU A 79 -5.08 -1.78 24.47
C LEU A 79 -4.02 -0.90 23.78
N ASP A 80 -3.80 0.35 24.22
CA ASP A 80 -2.81 1.25 23.58
C ASP A 80 -2.29 2.32 24.57
N VAL A 81 -1.43 1.92 25.52
CA VAL A 81 -1.03 2.72 26.71
C VAL A 81 -0.04 3.86 26.40
N THR A 82 0.19 4.24 25.14
CA THR A 82 1.35 5.10 24.81
C THR A 82 1.01 6.52 24.36
N SER A 83 -0.22 6.84 23.94
CA SER A 83 -0.44 8.08 23.17
C SER A 83 -1.16 9.24 23.86
N LEU A 84 -1.75 9.12 25.06
CA LEU A 84 -2.61 10.21 25.57
C LEU A 84 -2.39 10.55 27.05
N ARG A 85 -1.16 10.95 27.38
CA ARG A 85 -0.85 11.62 28.65
C ARG A 85 -0.75 13.14 28.47
N ARG A 86 -1.78 13.78 27.90
CA ARG A 86 -2.03 15.24 27.99
C ARG A 86 -3.28 15.67 27.23
N GLY A 87 -4.41 15.74 27.90
CA GLY A 87 -5.61 16.43 27.42
C GLY A 87 -6.52 16.69 28.60
N GLN A 88 -6.94 17.93 28.80
CA GLN A 88 -7.78 18.34 29.93
C GLN A 88 -9.02 17.44 30.01
N ILE A 89 -9.22 16.81 31.17
CA ILE A 89 -10.43 16.03 31.47
C ILE A 89 -11.60 17.01 31.48
N THR A 90 -12.31 17.10 30.36
CA THR A 90 -13.55 17.87 30.30
C THR A 90 -14.64 17.07 31.02
N THR A 91 -15.31 17.70 31.99
CA THR A 91 -16.38 17.07 32.79
C THR A 91 -17.67 16.83 32.00
N ASP A 92 -17.65 17.07 30.68
CA ASP A 92 -18.82 16.98 29.81
C ASP A 92 -18.90 15.60 29.15
N MET A 93 -19.95 14.85 29.51
CA MET A 93 -20.28 13.56 28.91
C MET A 93 -20.43 13.62 27.38
N SER A 94 -20.85 14.76 26.83
CA SER A 94 -20.95 14.92 25.38
C SER A 94 -19.58 14.92 24.71
N SER A 95 -18.55 15.43 25.36
CA SER A 95 -17.19 15.50 24.83
C SER A 95 -16.53 14.12 24.86
N LEU A 96 -16.67 13.39 25.98
CA LEU A 96 -16.16 12.02 26.10
C LEU A 96 -16.82 11.07 25.09
N THR A 97 -18.14 11.18 24.88
CA THR A 97 -18.85 10.35 23.89
C THR A 97 -18.31 10.58 22.48
N LYS A 98 -18.08 11.85 22.10
CA LYS A 98 -17.50 12.19 20.79
C LYS A 98 -16.07 11.68 20.61
N GLU A 99 -15.27 11.68 21.67
CA GLU A 99 -13.89 11.19 21.64
C GLU A 99 -13.85 9.67 21.46
N VAL A 100 -14.71 8.93 22.17
CA VAL A 100 -14.87 7.48 21.99
C VAL A 100 -15.37 7.14 20.59
N GLU A 101 -16.35 7.89 20.06
CA GLU A 101 -16.84 7.69 18.69
C GLU A 101 -15.73 7.90 17.65
N ARG A 102 -14.92 8.95 17.81
CA ARG A 102 -13.76 9.21 16.93
C ARG A 102 -12.72 8.10 17.03
N PHE A 103 -12.41 7.64 18.23
CA PHE A 103 -11.47 6.54 18.45
C PHE A 103 -11.98 5.22 17.83
N ALA A 104 -13.26 4.89 18.01
CA ALA A 104 -13.87 3.72 17.39
C ALA A 104 -13.83 3.81 15.86
N ALA A 105 -14.08 5.00 15.29
CA ALA A 105 -13.99 5.22 13.85
C ALA A 105 -12.55 5.08 13.33
N SER A 106 -11.55 5.65 14.00
CA SER A 106 -10.14 5.52 13.58
C SER A 106 -9.66 4.08 13.68
N LYS A 107 -9.96 3.36 14.78
CA LYS A 107 -9.62 1.93 14.92
C LYS A 107 -10.34 1.06 13.90
N LYS A 108 -11.59 1.38 13.54
CA LYS A 108 -12.29 0.66 12.47
C LYS A 108 -11.54 0.80 11.13
N LEU A 109 -11.12 2.02 10.76
CA LEU A 109 -10.35 2.25 9.54
C LEU A 109 -8.98 1.55 9.58
N GLU A 110 -8.31 1.54 10.73
CA GLU A 110 -7.05 0.81 10.93
C GLU A 110 -7.23 -0.70 10.72
N ILE A 111 -8.26 -1.30 11.32
CA ILE A 111 -8.58 -2.73 11.14
C ILE A 111 -8.93 -3.04 9.68
N GLU A 112 -9.69 -2.18 9.01
CA GLU A 112 -10.03 -2.33 7.60
C GLU A 112 -8.78 -2.29 6.72
N SER A 113 -7.87 -1.34 6.96
CA SER A 113 -6.56 -1.27 6.29
C SER A 113 -5.72 -2.53 6.51
N LEU A 114 -5.68 -3.05 7.75
CA LEU A 114 -4.96 -4.29 8.07
C LEU A 114 -5.55 -5.51 7.36
N LYS A 115 -6.89 -5.61 7.27
CA LYS A 115 -7.56 -6.69 6.54
C LYS A 115 -7.24 -6.64 5.05
N ILE A 116 -7.29 -5.46 4.44
CA ILE A 116 -6.92 -5.27 3.03
C ILE A 116 -5.48 -5.71 2.79
N ARG A 117 -4.54 -5.34 3.69
CA ARG A 117 -3.13 -5.76 3.61
C ARG A 117 -2.98 -7.28 3.76
N GLU A 118 -3.72 -7.91 4.66
CA GLU A 118 -3.68 -9.36 4.86
C GLU A 118 -4.20 -10.11 3.63
N GLU A 119 -5.32 -9.65 3.05
CA GLU A 119 -5.91 -10.23 1.84
C GLU A 119 -4.95 -10.09 0.65
N TYR A 120 -4.37 -8.90 0.46
CA TYR A 120 -3.33 -8.66 -0.54
C TYR A 120 -2.14 -9.60 -0.38
N ARG A 121 -1.64 -9.80 0.86
CA ARG A 121 -0.53 -10.73 1.14
C ARG A 121 -0.89 -12.17 0.81
N LYS A 122 -2.11 -12.61 1.13
CA LYS A 122 -2.60 -13.96 0.79
C LYS A 122 -2.69 -14.16 -0.71
N GLU A 123 -3.25 -13.19 -1.44
CA GLU A 123 -3.34 -13.21 -2.90
C GLU A 123 -1.93 -13.27 -3.53
N PHE A 124 -1.02 -12.41 -3.06
CA PHE A 124 0.39 -12.40 -3.48
C PHE A 124 1.04 -13.77 -3.31
N MET A 125 0.97 -14.37 -2.11
CA MET A 125 1.55 -15.70 -1.86
C MET A 125 0.91 -16.79 -2.74
N GLY A 126 -0.40 -16.71 -2.99
CA GLY A 126 -1.10 -17.62 -3.89
C GLY A 126 -0.58 -17.52 -5.33
N ASN A 127 -0.40 -16.30 -5.84
CA ASN A 127 0.11 -16.02 -7.18
C ASN A 127 1.56 -16.49 -7.34
N VAL A 128 2.42 -16.22 -6.34
CA VAL A 128 3.80 -16.73 -6.29
C VAL A 128 3.81 -18.25 -6.44
N ALA A 129 3.03 -18.95 -5.61
CA ALA A 129 2.99 -20.41 -5.63
C ALA A 129 2.52 -20.95 -7.00
N HIS A 130 1.56 -20.30 -7.64
CA HIS A 130 1.04 -20.71 -8.95
C HIS A 130 2.07 -20.50 -10.08
N GLU A 131 2.71 -19.33 -10.11
CA GLU A 131 3.70 -18.99 -11.15
C GLU A 131 4.97 -19.82 -11.04
N LEU A 132 5.40 -20.24 -9.83
CA LEU A 132 6.52 -21.17 -9.65
C LEU A 132 6.15 -22.61 -10.01
N LYS A 133 4.93 -23.04 -9.66
CA LYS A 133 4.44 -24.41 -9.87
C LYS A 133 4.39 -24.79 -11.36
N THR A 134 3.99 -23.85 -12.22
CA THR A 134 3.83 -24.08 -13.67
C THR A 134 5.13 -24.50 -14.38
N PRO A 135 6.22 -23.69 -14.35
CA PRO A 135 7.49 -24.08 -14.97
C PRO A 135 8.11 -25.30 -14.31
N LEU A 136 7.97 -25.46 -12.98
CA LEU A 136 8.48 -26.62 -12.26
C LEU A 136 7.86 -27.93 -12.77
N PHE A 137 6.52 -28.02 -12.80
CA PHE A 137 5.84 -29.22 -13.30
C PHE A 137 6.02 -29.42 -14.80
N THR A 138 6.17 -28.34 -15.58
CA THR A 138 6.48 -28.44 -17.01
C THR A 138 7.86 -29.06 -17.24
N ALA A 139 8.89 -28.60 -16.52
CA ALA A 139 10.23 -29.18 -16.57
C ALA A 139 10.23 -30.65 -16.13
N GLN A 140 9.58 -30.94 -14.99
CA GLN A 140 9.45 -32.29 -14.47
C GLN A 140 8.74 -33.23 -15.45
N GLY A 141 7.64 -32.79 -16.08
CA GLY A 141 6.89 -33.58 -17.05
C GLY A 141 7.71 -33.94 -18.29
N TYR A 142 8.46 -32.98 -18.84
CA TYR A 142 9.36 -33.24 -19.97
C TYR A 142 10.48 -34.22 -19.60
N ILE A 143 11.07 -34.08 -18.40
CA ILE A 143 12.11 -35.00 -17.92
C ILE A 143 11.52 -36.41 -17.74
N LEU A 144 10.35 -36.54 -17.11
CA LEU A 144 9.70 -37.84 -16.89
C LEU A 144 9.35 -38.53 -18.21
N THR A 145 8.80 -37.79 -19.19
CA THR A 145 8.48 -38.36 -20.50
C THR A 145 9.73 -38.84 -21.24
N LEU A 146 10.87 -38.15 -21.07
CA LEU A 146 12.14 -38.61 -21.61
C LEU A 146 12.59 -39.93 -20.97
N LEU A 147 12.46 -40.05 -19.65
CA LEU A 147 12.78 -41.26 -18.88
C LEU A 147 11.87 -42.44 -19.25
N ASP A 148 10.59 -42.19 -19.54
CA ASP A 148 9.58 -43.20 -19.93
C ASP A 148 9.76 -43.73 -21.38
N GLY A 149 10.85 -43.33 -22.07
CA GLY A 149 11.27 -43.92 -23.33
C GLY A 149 11.29 -42.96 -24.52
N ALA A 150 10.80 -41.73 -24.38
CA ALA A 150 10.88 -40.72 -25.44
C ALA A 150 12.33 -40.30 -25.75
N MET A 151 13.29 -40.63 -24.88
CA MET A 151 14.72 -40.42 -25.14
C MET A 151 15.24 -41.18 -26.37
N LYS A 152 14.58 -42.25 -26.82
CA LYS A 152 15.03 -43.06 -27.98
C LYS A 152 14.99 -42.27 -29.29
N ASP A 153 14.03 -41.37 -29.44
CA ASP A 153 13.94 -40.47 -30.59
C ASP A 153 14.84 -39.24 -30.39
N LYS A 154 15.84 -39.06 -31.25
CA LYS A 154 16.82 -37.96 -31.17
C LYS A 154 16.16 -36.58 -31.34
N SER A 155 15.13 -36.47 -32.17
CA SER A 155 14.42 -35.22 -32.43
C SER A 155 13.57 -34.80 -31.23
N VAL A 156 12.83 -35.75 -30.66
CA VAL A 156 12.01 -35.55 -29.45
C VAL A 156 12.89 -35.24 -28.25
N ARG A 157 14.00 -35.96 -28.09
CA ARG A 157 14.99 -35.73 -27.02
C ARG A 157 15.49 -34.29 -27.00
N LYS A 158 15.98 -33.78 -28.13
CA LYS A 158 16.49 -32.41 -28.22
C LYS A 158 15.39 -31.37 -27.96
N LYS A 159 14.20 -31.58 -28.51
CA LYS A 159 13.04 -30.68 -28.32
C LYS A 159 12.64 -30.61 -26.85
N TYR A 160 12.53 -31.74 -26.16
CA TYR A 160 12.05 -31.81 -24.77
C TYR A 160 13.10 -31.29 -23.79
N LEU A 161 14.39 -31.60 -24.00
CA LEU A 161 15.48 -30.99 -23.22
C LEU A 161 15.49 -29.47 -23.36
N LYS A 162 15.31 -28.93 -24.57
CA LYS A 162 15.22 -27.48 -24.78
C LYS A 162 14.02 -26.87 -24.04
N ARG A 163 12.87 -27.55 -24.04
CA ARG A 163 11.66 -27.08 -23.34
C ARG A 163 11.80 -27.16 -21.81
N ALA A 164 12.46 -28.20 -21.30
CA ALA A 164 12.78 -28.32 -19.88
C ALA A 164 13.76 -27.22 -19.45
N GLY A 165 14.85 -27.00 -20.20
CA GLY A 165 15.82 -25.93 -19.97
C GLY A 165 15.16 -24.55 -19.92
N ALA A 166 14.35 -24.20 -20.92
CA ALA A 166 13.61 -22.94 -20.94
C ALA A 166 12.64 -22.79 -19.76
N SER A 167 12.09 -23.89 -19.25
CA SER A 167 11.23 -23.86 -18.06
C SER A 167 12.04 -23.59 -16.78
N ILE A 168 13.26 -24.13 -16.68
CA ILE A 168 14.18 -23.84 -15.56
C ILE A 168 14.68 -22.40 -15.63
N GLU A 169 15.07 -21.89 -16.80
CA GLU A 169 15.45 -20.48 -16.98
C GLU A 169 14.32 -19.55 -16.52
N ARG A 170 13.07 -19.83 -16.94
CA ARG A 170 11.90 -19.08 -16.45
C ARG A 170 11.75 -19.14 -14.93
N LEU A 171 12.01 -20.29 -14.31
CA LEU A 171 11.96 -20.43 -12.85
C LEU A 171 13.02 -19.56 -12.17
N VAL A 172 14.24 -19.50 -12.73
CA VAL A 172 15.32 -18.64 -12.22
C VAL A 172 14.92 -17.16 -12.30
N TYR A 173 14.37 -16.71 -13.42
CA TYR A 173 13.87 -15.34 -13.55
C TYR A 173 12.80 -15.01 -12.49
N LEU A 174 11.82 -15.90 -12.29
CA LEU A 174 10.79 -15.72 -11.26
C LEU A 174 11.37 -15.63 -9.85
N VAL A 175 12.37 -16.46 -9.53
CA VAL A 175 13.01 -16.42 -8.21
C VAL A 175 13.77 -15.11 -8.01
N ASN A 176 14.48 -14.62 -9.04
CA ASN A 176 15.18 -13.35 -8.97
C ASN A 176 14.21 -12.16 -8.82
N ASP A 177 13.10 -12.16 -9.55
CA ASP A 177 12.04 -11.14 -9.40
C ASP A 177 11.48 -11.12 -7.96
N LEU A 178 11.33 -12.30 -7.34
CA LEU A 178 10.82 -12.41 -5.96
C LEU A 178 11.84 -11.98 -4.92
N ASP A 179 13.11 -12.33 -5.09
CA ASP A 179 14.21 -11.88 -4.23
C ASP A 179 14.32 -10.35 -4.26
N MET A 180 14.18 -9.76 -5.45
CA MET A 180 14.11 -8.30 -5.63
C MET A 180 12.97 -7.70 -4.81
N ILE A 181 11.75 -8.21 -4.96
CA ILE A 181 10.58 -7.69 -4.23
C ILE A 181 10.76 -7.84 -2.72
N ALA A 182 11.30 -8.97 -2.26
CA ALA A 182 11.56 -9.19 -0.84
C ALA A 182 12.55 -8.16 -0.27
N LYS A 183 13.63 -7.84 -1.00
CA LYS A 183 14.58 -6.79 -0.62
C LYS A 183 13.92 -5.40 -0.59
N LEU A 184 13.06 -5.11 -1.57
CA LEU A 184 12.30 -3.86 -1.65
C LEU A 184 11.33 -3.69 -0.47
N GLU A 185 10.66 -4.76 -0.01
CA GLU A 185 9.71 -4.68 1.12
C GLU A 185 10.37 -4.45 2.48
N VAL A 186 11.58 -4.97 2.68
CA VAL A 186 12.31 -4.79 3.95
C VAL A 186 12.93 -3.38 4.02
N GLY A 187 12.91 -2.62 2.93
CA GLY A 187 13.60 -1.33 2.83
C GLY A 187 15.13 -1.49 2.80
N ASP A 188 15.62 -2.69 2.48
CA ASP A 188 17.04 -3.06 2.54
C ASP A 188 17.75 -2.86 1.19
N LEU A 189 17.16 -2.09 0.27
CA LEU A 189 17.93 -1.61 -0.87
C LEU A 189 18.83 -0.47 -0.43
N ASN A 190 20.06 -0.82 -0.09
CA ASN A 190 21.16 0.11 -0.16
C ASN A 190 21.38 0.47 -1.64
N ILE A 191 20.75 1.56 -2.09
CA ILE A 191 20.98 2.14 -3.41
C ILE A 191 22.44 2.61 -3.46
N ARG A 192 23.18 2.10 -4.44
CA ARG A 192 24.58 2.46 -4.66
C ARG A 192 24.65 3.55 -5.72
N TYR A 193 24.54 4.80 -5.28
CA TYR A 193 24.68 5.94 -6.16
C TYR A 193 26.09 6.00 -6.77
N GLU A 194 26.13 6.08 -8.10
CA GLU A 194 27.33 6.33 -8.88
C GLU A 194 27.01 7.25 -10.07
N TYR A 195 28.04 7.94 -10.55
CA TYR A 195 27.95 8.78 -11.75
C TYR A 195 28.26 7.94 -12.98
N PHE A 196 27.32 7.89 -13.93
CA PHE A 196 27.50 7.17 -15.18
C PHE A 196 26.79 7.87 -16.35
N ASP A 197 27.17 7.52 -17.57
CA ASP A 197 26.52 8.01 -18.79
C ASP A 197 25.25 7.20 -19.08
N MET A 198 24.11 7.88 -19.11
CA MET A 198 22.81 7.28 -19.41
C MET A 198 22.74 6.77 -20.85
N VAL A 199 23.41 7.44 -21.80
CA VAL A 199 23.42 7.04 -23.22
C VAL A 199 24.15 5.70 -23.39
N GLU A 200 25.31 5.56 -22.76
CA GLU A 200 26.07 4.30 -22.71
C GLU A 200 25.22 3.16 -22.12
N LEU A 201 24.52 3.41 -21.01
CA LEU A 201 23.69 2.40 -20.36
C LEU A 201 22.53 1.92 -21.27
N VAL A 202 21.92 2.83 -22.03
CA VAL A 202 20.87 2.49 -23.00
C VAL A 202 21.43 1.62 -24.11
N ASN A 203 22.60 1.96 -24.66
CA ASN A 203 23.26 1.18 -25.71
C ASN A 203 23.65 -0.22 -25.22
N ASP A 204 24.22 -0.35 -24.02
CA ASP A 204 24.52 -1.64 -23.39
C ASP A 204 23.26 -2.51 -23.26
N THR A 205 22.13 -1.88 -22.92
CA THR A 205 20.84 -2.58 -22.76
C THR A 205 20.25 -2.99 -24.11
N PHE A 206 20.42 -2.18 -25.16
CA PHE A 206 20.03 -2.54 -26.52
C PHE A 206 20.84 -3.73 -27.05
N GLU A 207 22.17 -3.75 -26.84
CA GLU A 207 23.02 -4.88 -27.25
C GLU A 207 22.59 -6.18 -26.56
N LEU A 208 22.28 -6.11 -25.26
CA LEU A 208 21.80 -7.27 -24.49
C LEU A 208 20.46 -7.82 -25.01
N LEU A 209 19.59 -6.96 -25.54
CA LEU A 209 18.24 -7.31 -25.98
C LEU A 209 18.08 -7.46 -27.50
N GLU A 210 19.14 -7.23 -28.28
CA GLU A 210 19.12 -7.28 -29.74
C GLU A 210 18.59 -8.61 -30.27
N MET A 211 19.08 -9.74 -29.72
CA MET A 211 18.62 -11.08 -30.11
C MET A 211 17.15 -11.34 -29.77
N GLU A 212 16.63 -10.71 -28.70
CA GLU A 212 15.22 -10.84 -28.33
C GLU A 212 14.33 -10.04 -29.28
N ALA A 213 14.70 -8.79 -29.54
CA ALA A 213 14.00 -7.89 -30.45
C ALA A 213 13.99 -8.44 -31.90
N ALA A 214 15.11 -9.02 -32.35
CA ALA A 214 15.23 -9.66 -33.65
C ALA A 214 14.26 -10.83 -33.88
N LYS A 215 13.81 -11.53 -32.82
CA LYS A 215 12.80 -12.61 -32.96
C LYS A 215 11.46 -12.09 -33.49
N LYS A 216 11.13 -10.81 -33.23
CA LYS A 216 9.91 -10.12 -33.67
C LYS A 216 10.19 -9.00 -34.70
N ASN A 217 11.43 -8.89 -35.19
CA ASN A 217 11.91 -7.79 -36.04
C ASN A 217 11.60 -6.39 -35.47
N ILE A 218 11.68 -6.23 -34.15
CA ILE A 218 11.46 -4.92 -33.53
C ILE A 218 12.76 -4.12 -33.59
N THR A 219 12.70 -2.89 -34.09
CA THR A 219 13.86 -1.99 -34.13
C THR A 219 14.01 -1.29 -32.77
N LEU A 220 15.17 -1.43 -32.15
CA LEU A 220 15.55 -0.68 -30.95
C LEU A 220 16.38 0.52 -31.41
N THR A 221 15.94 1.74 -31.06
CA THR A 221 16.61 2.98 -31.49
C THR A 221 16.52 4.04 -30.40
N THR A 222 17.43 5.02 -30.47
CA THR A 222 17.23 6.30 -29.82
C THR A 222 16.46 7.25 -30.72
N ASP A 223 15.85 8.28 -30.15
CA ASP A 223 15.15 9.36 -30.87
C ASP A 223 16.09 10.22 -31.72
N MET A 224 17.34 10.35 -31.27
CA MET A 224 18.39 11.08 -31.95
C MET A 224 19.77 10.49 -31.67
N ASP A 225 20.75 10.93 -32.44
CA ASP A 225 22.16 10.69 -32.15
C ASP A 225 22.61 11.64 -31.03
N TYR A 226 23.11 11.08 -29.93
CA TYR A 226 23.62 11.85 -28.80
C TYR A 226 25.11 12.13 -28.98
N ASP A 227 25.44 13.40 -29.28
CA ASP A 227 26.82 13.85 -29.47
C ASP A 227 27.63 13.99 -28.16
N TYR A 228 26.94 14.06 -27.01
CA TYR A 228 27.54 14.29 -25.69
C TYR A 228 26.97 13.33 -24.64
N PRO A 229 27.78 12.87 -23.68
CA PRO A 229 27.32 12.00 -22.60
C PRO A 229 26.34 12.73 -21.69
N ILE A 230 25.31 12.01 -21.23
CA ILE A 230 24.31 12.52 -20.30
C ILE A 230 24.57 11.86 -18.94
N MET A 231 25.33 12.57 -18.10
CA MET A 231 25.73 12.07 -16.78
C MET A 231 24.59 12.16 -15.78
N VAL A 232 24.27 11.03 -15.13
CA VAL A 232 23.25 10.92 -14.08
C VAL A 232 23.87 10.39 -12.78
N ASN A 233 23.20 10.63 -11.65
CA ASN A 233 23.58 10.11 -10.33
C ASN A 233 22.54 9.11 -9.84
N ALA A 234 22.80 7.81 -10.03
CA ALA A 234 21.86 6.75 -9.67
C ALA A 234 22.59 5.41 -9.48
N ASP A 235 21.87 4.36 -9.08
CA ASP A 235 22.41 2.99 -9.08
C ASP A 235 22.32 2.38 -10.47
N ARG A 236 23.46 2.33 -11.17
CA ARG A 236 23.55 1.88 -12.58
C ARG A 236 22.95 0.49 -12.79
N GLU A 237 23.21 -0.47 -11.90
CA GLU A 237 22.69 -1.83 -12.02
C GLU A 237 21.15 -1.84 -11.92
N ARG A 238 20.60 -1.03 -11.02
CA ARG A 238 19.14 -0.91 -10.84
C ARG A 238 18.50 -0.18 -12.02
N ILE A 239 19.10 0.88 -12.53
CA ILE A 239 18.59 1.57 -13.72
C ILE A 239 18.68 0.67 -14.95
N GLN A 240 19.74 -0.12 -15.11
CA GLN A 240 19.84 -1.13 -16.19
C GLN A 240 18.70 -2.14 -16.11
N GLN A 241 18.39 -2.62 -14.90
CA GLN A 241 17.30 -3.55 -14.66
C GLN A 241 15.93 -2.92 -14.96
N LEU A 242 15.75 -1.64 -14.62
CA LEU A 242 14.55 -0.88 -14.96
C LEU A 242 14.38 -0.80 -16.48
N LEU A 243 15.42 -0.38 -17.21
CA LEU A 243 15.41 -0.28 -18.67
C LEU A 243 15.13 -1.65 -19.31
N THR A 244 15.79 -2.69 -18.83
CA THR A 244 15.59 -4.05 -19.31
C THR A 244 14.12 -4.47 -19.16
N ASN A 245 13.49 -4.20 -18.02
CA ASN A 245 12.07 -4.51 -17.81
C ASN A 245 11.14 -3.74 -18.77
N LEU A 246 11.41 -2.46 -19.01
CA LEU A 246 10.61 -1.64 -19.94
C LEU A 246 10.79 -2.10 -21.39
N ILE A 247 12.03 -2.30 -21.84
CA ILE A 247 12.33 -2.73 -23.22
C ILE A 247 11.82 -4.15 -23.47
N VAL A 248 11.99 -5.09 -22.53
CA VAL A 248 11.43 -6.44 -22.66
C VAL A 248 9.90 -6.40 -22.75
N ASN A 249 9.24 -5.54 -21.98
CA ASN A 249 7.79 -5.35 -22.11
C ASN A 249 7.42 -4.76 -23.48
N SER A 250 8.15 -3.76 -23.97
CA SER A 250 7.95 -3.19 -25.30
C SER A 250 8.12 -4.25 -26.40
N VAL A 251 9.21 -5.04 -26.38
CA VAL A 251 9.44 -6.11 -27.36
C VAL A 251 8.34 -7.17 -27.28
N LYS A 252 7.88 -7.47 -26.08
CA LYS A 252 6.86 -8.49 -25.85
C LYS A 252 5.49 -8.08 -26.34
N TYR A 253 5.00 -6.90 -26.00
CA TYR A 253 3.68 -6.40 -26.38
C TYR A 253 3.71 -5.52 -27.66
N GLY A 254 4.89 -5.41 -28.26
CA GLY A 254 5.12 -4.76 -29.55
C GLY A 254 4.57 -5.60 -30.70
N LYS A 255 4.27 -4.91 -31.80
CA LYS A 255 3.86 -5.53 -33.06
C LYS A 255 5.08 -6.03 -33.85
N GLN A 256 4.84 -7.01 -34.73
CA GLN A 256 5.85 -7.45 -35.70
C GLN A 256 6.31 -6.27 -36.56
N ASP A 257 7.61 -6.17 -36.81
CA ASP A 257 8.23 -5.07 -37.55
C ASP A 257 7.97 -3.68 -36.90
N GLY A 258 7.77 -3.67 -35.58
CA GLY A 258 7.56 -2.48 -34.77
C GLY A 258 8.86 -1.77 -34.37
N THR A 259 8.72 -0.78 -33.48
CA THR A 259 9.82 0.06 -33.00
C THR A 259 9.68 0.30 -31.50
N THR A 260 10.81 0.23 -30.80
CA THR A 260 10.97 0.76 -29.44
C THR A 260 12.00 1.88 -29.51
N GLU A 261 11.59 3.06 -29.10
CA GLU A 261 12.41 4.27 -29.10
C GLU A 261 12.71 4.69 -27.66
N ILE A 262 13.95 5.11 -27.39
CA ILE A 262 14.33 5.71 -26.11
C ILE A 262 14.80 7.14 -26.34
N SER A 263 14.20 8.08 -25.61
CA SER A 263 14.57 9.50 -25.58
C SER A 263 15.10 9.88 -24.20
N ILE A 264 16.15 10.70 -24.16
CA ILE A 264 16.85 11.15 -22.97
C ILE A 264 16.97 12.69 -23.06
N GLU A 265 16.15 13.39 -22.28
CA GLU A 265 16.11 14.86 -22.31
C GLU A 265 16.50 15.47 -20.97
N ASN A 266 17.18 16.62 -21.01
CA ASN A 266 17.41 17.42 -19.81
C ASN A 266 16.11 18.14 -19.41
N LEU A 267 15.68 17.98 -18.16
CA LEU A 267 14.60 18.76 -17.56
C LEU A 267 15.14 19.97 -16.78
N ILE A 268 14.23 20.88 -16.46
CA ILE A 268 14.48 21.98 -15.52
C ILE A 268 14.76 21.37 -14.13
N GLN A 269 15.56 22.07 -13.29
CA GLN A 269 15.90 21.66 -11.92
C GLN A 269 16.90 20.50 -11.77
N ASN A 270 17.88 20.40 -12.68
CA ASN A 270 18.97 19.41 -12.60
C ASN A 270 18.47 17.95 -12.63
N LYS A 271 17.44 17.67 -13.45
CA LYS A 271 16.93 16.33 -13.68
C LYS A 271 17.04 15.95 -15.15
N VAL A 272 17.08 14.64 -15.40
CA VAL A 272 16.99 14.03 -16.73
C VAL A 272 15.67 13.26 -16.79
N ILE A 273 14.95 13.36 -17.90
CA ILE A 273 13.81 12.48 -18.19
C ILE A 273 14.21 11.47 -19.24
N VAL A 274 13.87 10.22 -18.98
CA VAL A 274 14.07 9.11 -19.91
C VAL A 274 12.68 8.62 -20.31
N ARG A 275 12.38 8.58 -21.61
CA ARG A 275 11.13 8.08 -22.17
C ARG A 275 11.41 6.82 -22.96
N VAL A 276 10.62 5.77 -22.72
CA VAL A 276 10.64 4.52 -23.48
C VAL A 276 9.30 4.41 -24.19
N THR A 277 9.31 4.56 -25.51
CA THR A 277 8.11 4.63 -26.35
C THR A 277 8.04 3.44 -27.29
N ASP A 278 6.91 2.76 -27.31
CA ASP A 278 6.64 1.63 -28.18
C ASP A 278 5.42 1.89 -29.07
N ASN A 279 5.41 1.25 -30.25
CA ASN A 279 4.30 1.33 -31.20
C ASN A 279 3.44 0.04 -31.22
N GLY A 280 3.37 -0.63 -30.06
CA GLY A 280 2.68 -1.90 -29.85
C GLY A 280 1.17 -1.78 -29.72
N GLU A 281 0.58 -2.73 -28.99
CA GLU A 281 -0.87 -2.83 -28.81
C GLU A 281 -1.46 -1.68 -27.96
N GLY A 282 -0.64 -0.99 -27.18
CA GLY A 282 -1.08 0.02 -26.23
C GLY A 282 -1.92 -0.56 -25.08
N ILE A 283 -2.30 0.31 -24.14
CA ILE A 283 -2.95 -0.06 -22.89
C ILE A 283 -4.21 0.79 -22.71
N SER A 284 -5.36 0.14 -22.49
CA SER A 284 -6.60 0.84 -22.18
C SER A 284 -6.50 1.60 -20.85
N SER A 285 -7.08 2.80 -20.79
CA SER A 285 -7.01 3.71 -19.63
C SER A 285 -7.53 3.10 -18.32
N GLU A 286 -8.44 2.12 -18.38
CA GLU A 286 -8.93 1.40 -17.20
C GLU A 286 -7.86 0.55 -16.49
N HIS A 287 -6.81 0.15 -17.20
CA HIS A 287 -5.73 -0.68 -16.67
C HIS A 287 -4.58 0.14 -16.10
N ILE A 288 -4.37 1.37 -16.59
CA ILE A 288 -3.26 2.25 -16.22
C ILE A 288 -3.06 2.38 -14.69
N PRO A 289 -4.10 2.62 -13.87
CA PRO A 289 -3.93 2.79 -12.42
C PRO A 289 -3.37 1.54 -11.72
N ARG A 290 -3.51 0.37 -12.37
CA ARG A 290 -3.20 -0.94 -11.79
C ARG A 290 -1.95 -1.59 -12.39
N LEU A 291 -1.34 -0.99 -13.42
CA LEU A 291 -0.19 -1.56 -14.14
C LEU A 291 1.00 -1.90 -13.23
N PHE A 292 1.18 -1.12 -12.18
CA PHE A 292 2.28 -1.29 -11.23
C PHE A 292 1.91 -2.20 -10.05
N GLU A 293 0.69 -2.74 -9.99
CA GLU A 293 0.31 -3.77 -9.01
C GLU A 293 1.07 -5.08 -9.30
N ARG A 294 1.54 -5.75 -8.24
CA ARG A 294 2.22 -7.04 -8.38
C ARG A 294 1.29 -8.10 -8.95
N PHE A 295 1.80 -8.91 -9.87
CA PHE A 295 1.07 -9.96 -10.58
C PHE A 295 -0.11 -9.47 -11.44
N TYR A 296 -0.30 -8.15 -11.56
CA TYR A 296 -1.34 -7.61 -12.41
C TYR A 296 -0.99 -7.75 -13.89
N ARG A 297 -2.00 -8.12 -14.68
CA ARG A 297 -1.88 -8.35 -16.12
C ARG A 297 -3.21 -8.01 -16.77
N VAL A 298 -3.17 -7.28 -17.88
CA VAL A 298 -4.34 -6.88 -18.67
C VAL A 298 -5.11 -8.11 -19.15
N ASP A 299 -4.42 -9.06 -19.80
CA ASP A 299 -5.01 -10.33 -20.26
C ASP A 299 -4.51 -11.55 -19.49
N LYS A 300 -5.43 -12.38 -18.97
CA LYS A 300 -5.10 -13.64 -18.26
C LYS A 300 -4.98 -14.87 -19.17
N SER A 301 -5.52 -14.81 -20.40
CA SER A 301 -5.68 -15.96 -21.30
C SER A 301 -4.60 -16.02 -22.41
N GLY A 302 -4.31 -14.91 -23.09
CA GLY A 302 -3.30 -14.86 -24.18
C GLY A 302 -1.85 -14.76 -23.68
N SER A 303 -1.64 -13.98 -22.63
CA SER A 303 -0.31 -13.64 -22.10
C SER A 303 0.44 -14.81 -21.43
N ARG A 304 -0.21 -15.95 -21.16
CA ARG A 304 0.47 -17.16 -20.65
C ARG A 304 1.45 -17.75 -21.67
N ARG A 305 1.21 -17.56 -22.97
CA ARG A 305 2.11 -18.02 -24.05
C ARG A 305 3.41 -17.22 -24.11
N GLU A 306 3.37 -15.93 -23.78
CA GLU A 306 4.53 -15.04 -23.83
C GLU A 306 5.21 -14.80 -22.46
N GLY A 307 4.80 -15.54 -21.41
CA GLY A 307 5.65 -15.75 -20.22
C GLY A 307 5.98 -14.52 -19.36
N GLY A 308 4.98 -13.74 -18.94
CA GLY A 308 5.20 -12.63 -17.99
C GLY A 308 4.89 -13.03 -16.55
N SER A 309 5.77 -12.68 -15.61
CA SER A 309 5.53 -12.85 -14.17
C SER A 309 4.46 -11.87 -13.65
N GLY A 310 4.28 -10.72 -14.32
CA GLY A 310 3.50 -9.60 -13.79
C GLY A 310 4.23 -8.86 -12.66
N LEU A 311 5.52 -9.11 -12.47
CA LEU A 311 6.35 -8.46 -11.46
C LEU A 311 7.20 -7.33 -12.04
N GLY A 312 7.53 -7.37 -13.34
CA GLY A 312 8.44 -6.41 -13.99
C GLY A 312 8.08 -4.93 -13.72
N LEU A 313 6.84 -4.51 -13.99
CA LEU A 313 6.44 -3.11 -13.74
C LEU A 313 6.41 -2.75 -12.25
N SER A 314 6.09 -3.68 -11.36
CA SER A 314 6.19 -3.43 -9.91
C SER A 314 7.64 -3.26 -9.46
N ILE A 315 8.59 -3.97 -10.09
CA ILE A 315 10.02 -3.80 -9.87
C ILE A 315 10.47 -2.41 -10.36
N VAL A 316 10.04 -2.01 -11.56
CA VAL A 316 10.30 -0.67 -12.11
C VAL A 316 9.83 0.43 -11.15
N LYS A 317 8.59 0.36 -10.69
CA LYS A 317 8.02 1.34 -9.74
C LYS A 317 8.87 1.43 -8.47
N HIS A 318 9.23 0.30 -7.88
CA HIS A 318 10.00 0.31 -6.65
C HIS A 318 11.45 0.76 -6.84
N ILE A 319 12.09 0.48 -7.98
CA ILE A 319 13.42 1.02 -8.30
C ILE A 319 13.36 2.55 -8.31
N ILE A 320 12.38 3.13 -8.99
CA ILE A 320 12.20 4.59 -9.07
C ILE A 320 11.86 5.21 -7.71
N GLU A 321 10.95 4.59 -6.96
CA GLU A 321 10.61 5.04 -5.60
C GLU A 321 11.82 4.98 -4.66
N ALA A 322 12.69 3.96 -4.79
CA ALA A 322 13.91 3.86 -3.99
C ALA A 322 14.98 4.90 -4.36
N HIS A 323 14.89 5.49 -5.56
CA HIS A 323 15.71 6.63 -5.97
C HIS A 323 15.04 7.99 -5.64
N ASP A 324 13.91 8.00 -4.93
CA ASP A 324 13.09 9.20 -4.67
C ASP A 324 12.62 9.91 -5.95
N GLU A 325 12.43 9.15 -7.03
CA GLU A 325 12.04 9.66 -8.34
C GLU A 325 10.59 9.29 -8.71
N LYS A 326 10.14 9.72 -9.89
CA LYS A 326 8.77 9.47 -10.37
C LYS A 326 8.77 8.78 -11.72
N ILE A 327 7.77 7.92 -11.91
CA ILE A 327 7.45 7.26 -13.18
C ILE A 327 6.06 7.69 -13.65
N TYR A 328 5.92 7.88 -14.95
CA TYR A 328 4.69 8.24 -15.63
C TYR A 328 4.44 7.25 -16.76
N VAL A 329 3.18 7.12 -17.13
CA VAL A 329 2.74 6.25 -18.22
C VAL A 329 1.66 6.95 -19.01
N GLU A 330 1.85 7.01 -20.32
CA GLU A 330 0.89 7.52 -21.28
C GLU A 330 0.67 6.43 -22.34
N SER A 331 -0.58 6.07 -22.61
CA SER A 331 -0.86 5.02 -23.57
C SER A 331 -2.28 5.10 -24.10
N ASP A 332 -2.41 4.81 -25.40
CA ASP A 332 -3.67 4.65 -26.09
C ASP A 332 -3.73 3.28 -26.75
N PHE A 333 -4.85 2.58 -26.54
CA PHE A 333 -5.07 1.26 -27.11
C PHE A 333 -5.06 1.31 -28.65
N GLY A 334 -4.23 0.47 -29.27
CA GLY A 334 -4.00 0.38 -30.71
C GLY A 334 -2.96 1.35 -31.26
N VAL A 335 -2.38 2.23 -30.43
CA VAL A 335 -1.35 3.20 -30.85
C VAL A 335 0.03 2.79 -30.31
N GLY A 336 0.11 2.56 -28.99
CA GLY A 336 1.37 2.28 -28.31
C GLY A 336 1.36 2.75 -26.85
N SER A 337 2.50 2.63 -26.19
CA SER A 337 2.70 3.09 -24.82
C SER A 337 4.01 3.87 -24.69
N GLU A 338 4.00 4.87 -23.82
CA GLU A 338 5.17 5.59 -23.36
C GLU A 338 5.29 5.42 -21.85
N PHE A 339 6.46 4.95 -21.40
CA PHE A 339 6.84 4.94 -20.00
C PHE A 339 7.97 5.94 -19.81
N SER A 340 7.79 6.90 -18.91
CA SER A 340 8.80 7.93 -18.67
C SER A 340 9.16 8.04 -17.19
N PHE A 341 10.43 8.26 -16.89
CA PHE A 341 10.91 8.40 -15.51
C PHE A 341 12.00 9.46 -15.40
N THR A 342 12.13 10.03 -14.21
CA THR A 342 13.12 11.07 -13.92
C THR A 342 14.32 10.51 -13.16
N LEU A 343 15.50 11.11 -13.36
CA LEU A 343 16.72 10.85 -12.60
C LEU A 343 17.40 12.18 -12.25
N GLU A 344 18.17 12.20 -11.17
CA GLU A 344 19.05 13.31 -10.84
C GLU A 344 20.22 13.38 -11.83
N LYS A 345 20.45 14.58 -12.37
CA LYS A 345 21.61 14.85 -13.20
C LYS A 345 22.86 14.88 -12.31
N ALA A 346 23.96 14.34 -12.81
CA ALA A 346 25.25 14.50 -12.15
C ALA A 346 25.57 16.00 -12.02
N GLU A 347 25.85 16.47 -10.80
CA GLU A 347 26.41 17.82 -10.63
C GLU A 347 27.72 17.90 -11.42
N GLU A 348 27.92 19.00 -12.16
CA GLU A 348 29.22 19.29 -12.77
C GLU A 348 30.27 19.27 -11.64
N LEU A 349 31.22 18.34 -11.70
CA LEU A 349 32.39 18.37 -10.84
C LEU A 349 33.01 19.77 -10.96
N PRO A 350 33.20 20.52 -9.86
CA PRO A 350 33.87 21.81 -9.95
C PRO A 350 35.22 21.58 -10.59
N GLU A 351 35.49 22.30 -11.69
CA GLU A 351 36.78 22.25 -12.39
C GLU A 351 37.91 22.28 -11.36
N ALA A 352 38.74 21.22 -11.36
CA ALA A 352 39.89 21.16 -10.49
C ALA A 352 40.70 22.45 -10.67
N PRO A 353 41.08 23.17 -9.60
CA PRO A 353 41.73 24.45 -9.73
C PRO A 353 43.01 24.26 -10.55
N LEU A 354 43.09 24.98 -11.68
CA LEU A 354 44.29 25.11 -12.48
C LEU A 354 45.44 25.49 -11.54
N VAL A 355 46.30 24.52 -11.22
CA VAL A 355 47.57 24.78 -10.57
C VAL A 355 48.35 25.64 -11.55
N LYS A 356 48.36 26.96 -11.31
CA LYS A 356 49.28 27.86 -11.99
C LYS A 356 50.68 27.31 -11.71
N SER A 357 51.33 26.80 -12.74
CA SER A 357 52.75 26.51 -12.67
C SER A 357 53.45 27.87 -12.55
N ASP A 358 53.79 28.26 -11.32
CA ASP A 358 54.78 29.29 -11.09
C ASP A 358 56.15 28.72 -11.49
N LEU A 359 56.41 28.78 -12.80
CA LEU A 359 57.74 28.71 -13.34
C LEU A 359 58.14 30.10 -13.83
N VAL A 360 59.35 30.47 -13.45
CA VAL A 360 60.19 31.59 -13.93
C VAL A 360 60.01 32.92 -13.18
N LYS A 361 60.89 33.13 -12.19
CA LYS A 361 62.11 33.91 -12.40
C LYS A 361 63.27 33.40 -11.55
#